data_AF-A0A2H9MRU5-F1
#
_entry.id   AF-A0A2H9MRU5-F1
#
_cell.length_a   1.000
_cell.length_b   1.000
_cell.length_c   1.000
_cell.angle_alpha   90.00
_cell.angle_beta   90.00
_cell.angle_gamma   90.00
#
_symmetry.space_group_name_H-M   'P 1'
#
loop_
_entity.id
_entity.type
_entity.pdbx_description
1 polymer ?
#
loop_
_entity_poly.entity_id
_entity_poly.type
_entity_poly.pdbx_seq_one_letter_code
_entity_poly.pdbx_strand_id
1 'polypeptide(L)'
;MNDFDIPEHLFDRIYEIKYDKSATPVELVSYFPFADEDKKAIRVLLGSNILFRSIFSDVISEEEWQKTKEQIKKRFNDELLDIDGT
;
A
#
# COMPACT_ATOMS: atom_id res chain seq x y z
N MET A 1 1.86 14.61 -0.76
CA MET A 1 3.31 14.78 -0.96
C MET A 1 3.92 13.40 -0.88
N ASN A 2 4.74 13.04 -1.87
CA ASN A 2 5.37 11.74 -1.96
C ASN A 2 6.82 11.93 -1.50
N ASP A 3 7.03 11.90 -0.18
CA ASP A 3 8.31 12.27 0.46
C ASP A 3 9.49 11.33 0.13
N PHE A 4 9.21 10.22 -0.54
CA PHE A 4 10.16 9.12 -0.73
C PHE A 4 10.51 8.85 -2.20
N ASP A 5 10.16 9.75 -3.13
CA ASP A 5 10.38 9.55 -4.59
C ASP A 5 9.84 8.20 -5.10
N ILE A 6 8.81 7.66 -4.44
CA ILE A 6 8.21 6.39 -4.81
C ILE A 6 7.50 6.59 -6.15
N PRO A 7 7.75 5.73 -7.16
CA PRO A 7 7.05 5.80 -8.42
C PRO A 7 5.53 5.84 -8.24
N GLU A 8 4.83 6.68 -9.00
CA GLU A 8 3.40 6.92 -8.85
C GLU A 8 2.57 5.62 -8.93
N HIS A 9 2.96 4.70 -9.82
CA HIS A 9 2.32 3.39 -9.98
C HIS A 9 2.43 2.51 -8.72
N LEU A 10 3.51 2.64 -7.93
CA LEU A 10 3.64 1.96 -6.64
C LEU A 10 2.86 2.71 -5.58
N PHE A 11 2.97 4.04 -5.54
CA PHE A 11 2.30 4.88 -4.55
C PHE A 11 0.78 4.71 -4.59
N ASP A 12 0.19 4.59 -5.78
CA ASP A 12 -1.25 4.38 -5.95
C ASP A 12 -1.77 3.08 -5.31
N ARG A 13 -0.88 2.08 -5.17
CA ARG A 13 -1.17 0.77 -4.55
C ARG A 13 -0.96 0.76 -3.04
N ILE A 14 -0.34 1.81 -2.49
CA ILE A 14 -0.13 1.98 -1.05
C ILE A 14 -1.44 2.52 -0.46
N TYR A 15 -1.93 1.84 0.57
CA TYR A 15 -3.05 2.31 1.36
C TYR A 15 -2.56 3.27 2.47
N GLU A 16 -1.57 2.82 3.23
CA GLU A 16 -1.02 3.57 4.36
C GLU A 16 0.43 3.18 4.62
N ILE A 17 1.24 4.14 5.05
CA ILE A 17 2.56 3.87 5.64
C ILE A 17 2.46 4.21 7.12
N LYS A 18 2.80 3.24 7.97
CA LYS A 18 2.87 3.43 9.41
C LYS A 18 4.27 3.82 9.83
N TYR A 19 4.31 4.79 10.72
CA TYR A 19 5.52 5.34 11.28
C TYR A 19 5.59 5.02 12.77
N ASP A 20 6.80 4.81 13.28
CA ASP A 20 7.03 4.74 14.71
C ASP A 20 6.98 6.14 15.35
N LYS A 21 7.18 6.19 16.68
CA LYS A 21 7.23 7.45 17.44
C LYS A 21 8.36 8.39 16.98
N SER A 22 9.38 7.85 16.32
CA SER A 22 10.52 8.57 15.75
C SER A 22 10.29 9.00 14.30
N ALA A 23 9.05 8.92 13.80
CA ALA A 23 8.68 9.24 12.42
C ALA A 23 9.41 8.37 11.36
N THR A 24 9.88 7.18 11.73
CA THR A 24 10.52 6.22 10.82
C THR A 24 9.49 5.24 10.28
N PRO A 25 9.46 4.98 8.96
CA PRO A 25 8.60 3.95 8.38
C PRO A 25 8.88 2.57 8.98
N VAL A 26 7.88 1.94 9.57
CA VAL A 26 8.00 0.59 10.17
C VAL A 26 7.16 -0.44 9.45
N GLU A 27 6.01 -0.05 8.90
CA GLU A 27 5.12 -0.94 8.18
C GLU A 27 4.51 -0.19 7.00
N LEU A 28 4.51 -0.83 5.83
CA LEU A 28 3.80 -0.36 4.65
C LEU A 28 2.61 -1.27 4.42
N VAL A 29 1.42 -0.67 4.44
CA VAL A 29 0.14 -1.32 4.14
C VAL A 29 -0.25 -0.99 2.70
N SER A 30 -0.40 -2.02 1.89
CA SER A 30 -0.79 -1.96 0.49
C SER A 30 -2.13 -2.65 0.27
N TYR A 31 -2.83 -2.32 -0.83
CA TYR A 31 -4.03 -3.07 -1.20
C TYR A 31 -3.67 -4.53 -1.49
N PHE A 32 -2.64 -4.76 -2.31
CA PHE A 32 -2.16 -6.09 -2.69
C PHE A 32 -0.66 -6.22 -2.44
N PRO A 33 -0.15 -7.44 -2.22
CA PRO A 33 1.27 -7.71 -2.10
C PRO A 33 2.06 -7.18 -3.32
N PHE A 34 3.10 -6.41 -3.02
CA PHE A 34 4.08 -5.99 -4.01
C PHE A 34 4.94 -7.17 -4.50
N ALA A 35 5.43 -7.05 -5.74
CA ALA A 35 6.45 -7.94 -6.26
C ALA A 35 7.77 -7.77 -5.49
N ASP A 36 8.63 -8.78 -5.50
CA ASP A 36 9.89 -8.72 -4.75
C ASP A 36 10.84 -7.62 -5.26
N GLU A 37 10.75 -7.24 -6.55
CA GLU A 37 11.51 -6.14 -7.14
C GLU A 37 11.04 -4.79 -6.57
N ASP A 38 9.72 -4.56 -6.53
CA ASP A 38 9.12 -3.36 -5.94
C ASP A 38 9.43 -3.25 -4.44
N LYS A 39 9.33 -4.38 -3.70
CA LYS A 39 9.71 -4.42 -2.27
C LYS A 39 11.17 -4.03 -2.05
N LYS A 40 12.08 -4.44 -2.94
CA LYS A 40 13.49 -4.04 -2.86
C LYS A 40 13.63 -2.54 -3.11
N ALA A 41 13.00 -2.00 -4.15
CA ALA A 41 13.02 -0.56 -4.44
C ALA A 41 12.49 0.25 -3.24
N ILE A 42 11.36 -0.16 -2.70
CA ILE A 42 10.75 0.45 -1.52
C ILE A 42 11.69 0.37 -0.30
N ARG A 43 12.33 -0.77 -0.03
CA ARG A 43 13.29 -0.90 1.08
C ARG A 43 14.48 0.04 0.94
N VAL A 44 14.92 0.34 -0.28
CA VAL A 44 16.00 1.31 -0.51
C VAL A 44 15.53 2.73 -0.18
N LEU A 45 14.27 3.06 -0.49
CA LEU A 45 13.70 4.39 -0.27
C LEU A 45 13.26 4.64 1.19
N LEU A 46 12.56 3.69 1.79
CA LEU A 46 11.92 3.80 3.11
C LEU A 46 12.75 3.18 4.25
N GLY A 47 13.71 2.31 3.93
CA GLY A 47 14.56 1.63 4.90
C GLY A 47 14.45 0.09 4.84
N SER A 48 15.57 -0.58 5.12
CA SER A 48 15.70 -2.03 4.95
C SER A 48 14.82 -2.88 5.88
N ASN A 49 14.38 -2.30 7.00
CA ASN A 49 13.64 -3.00 8.06
C ASN A 49 12.13 -2.81 7.98
N ILE A 50 11.61 -2.19 6.92
CA ILE A 50 10.17 -1.98 6.77
C ILE A 50 9.45 -3.32 6.55
N LEU A 51 8.34 -3.49 7.26
CA LEU A 51 7.42 -4.62 7.09
C LEU A 51 6.47 -4.34 5.93
N PHE A 52 6.23 -5.33 5.08
CA PHE A 52 5.23 -5.24 4.03
C PHE A 52 3.99 -6.00 4.43
N ARG A 53 2.88 -5.29 4.51
CA ARG A 53 1.56 -5.85 4.76
C ARG A 53 0.64 -5.52 3.58
N SER A 54 -0.20 -6.46 3.23
CA SER A 54 -1.24 -6.26 2.24
C SER A 54 -2.61 -6.51 2.86
N ILE A 55 -3.61 -5.76 2.42
CA ILE A 55 -5.01 -5.92 2.81
C ILE A 55 -5.56 -7.21 2.20
N PHE A 56 -5.36 -7.36 0.89
CA PHE A 56 -5.68 -8.57 0.15
C PHE A 56 -4.44 -9.45 0.02
N SER A 57 -4.66 -10.76 -0.08
CA SER A 57 -3.58 -11.74 -0.26
C SER A 57 -3.35 -12.12 -1.73
N ASP A 58 -4.27 -11.72 -2.61
CA ASP A 58 -4.19 -11.95 -4.04
C ASP A 58 -3.02 -11.20 -4.67
N VAL A 59 -2.41 -11.77 -5.70
CA VAL A 59 -1.40 -11.06 -6.49
C VAL A 59 -2.08 -10.63 -7.78
N ILE A 60 -2.17 -9.30 -7.98
CA ILE A 60 -2.73 -8.73 -9.20
C ILE A 60 -1.64 -8.05 -10.02
N SER A 61 -1.76 -8.17 -11.33
CA SER A 61 -0.91 -7.47 -12.28
C SER A 61 -1.22 -5.96 -12.32
N GLU A 62 -0.29 -5.17 -12.85
CA GLU A 62 -0.50 -3.72 -13.03
C GLU A 62 -1.72 -3.44 -13.92
N GLU A 63 -1.93 -4.24 -14.97
CA GLU A 63 -3.08 -4.08 -15.86
C GLU A 63 -4.40 -4.33 -15.12
N GLU A 64 -4.45 -5.38 -14.30
CA GLU A 64 -5.62 -5.68 -13.47
C GLU A 64 -5.83 -4.59 -12.41
N TRP A 65 -4.77 -4.09 -11.80
CA TRP A 65 -4.84 -2.99 -10.87
C TRP A 65 -5.45 -1.75 -11.52
N GLN A 66 -4.95 -1.32 -12.68
CA GLN A 66 -5.51 -0.15 -13.37
C GLN A 66 -6.99 -0.31 -13.73
N LYS A 67 -7.44 -1.54 -14.04
CA LYS A 67 -8.86 -1.85 -14.32
C LYS A 67 -9.74 -1.88 -13.07
N THR A 68 -9.19 -2.27 -11.92
CA THR A 68 -9.96 -2.59 -10.71
C THR A 68 -9.75 -1.62 -9.55
N LYS A 69 -8.73 -0.75 -9.59
CA LYS A 69 -8.34 0.17 -8.51
C LYS A 69 -9.50 1.01 -7.99
N GLU A 70 -10.30 1.57 -8.89
CA GLU A 70 -11.44 2.42 -8.52
C GLU A 70 -12.49 1.63 -7.74
N GLN A 71 -12.77 0.39 -8.17
CA GLN A 71 -13.74 -0.48 -7.51
C GLN A 71 -13.22 -0.96 -6.16
N ILE A 72 -11.94 -1.30 -6.08
CA ILE A 72 -11.31 -1.80 -4.85
C ILE A 72 -11.21 -0.67 -3.82
N LYS A 73 -10.75 0.52 -4.22
CA LYS A 73 -10.70 1.70 -3.35
C LYS A 73 -12.09 2.08 -2.85
N LYS A 74 -13.08 2.08 -3.74
CA LYS A 74 -14.48 2.36 -3.38
C LYS A 74 -15.01 1.32 -2.40
N ARG A 75 -14.87 0.03 -2.71
CA ARG A 75 -15.36 -1.05 -1.87
C ARG A 75 -14.70 -1.06 -0.50
N PHE A 76 -13.38 -0.84 -0.44
CA PHE A 76 -12.66 -0.77 0.81
C PHE A 76 -13.10 0.42 1.67
N ASN A 77 -13.37 1.57 1.04
CA ASN A 77 -13.89 2.75 1.74
C ASN A 77 -15.35 2.55 2.21
N ASP A 78 -16.19 1.90 1.40
CA ASP A 78 -17.56 1.54 1.77
C ASP A 78 -17.57 0.51 2.93
N GLU A 79 -16.69 -0.51 2.92
CA GLU A 79 -16.59 -1.49 4.01
C GLU A 79 -16.02 -0.90 5.31
N LEU A 80 -15.15 0.11 5.25
CA LEU A 80 -14.68 0.84 6.44
C LEU A 80 -15.77 1.70 7.08
N LEU A 81 -16.68 2.26 6.27
CA LEU A 81 -17.80 3.07 6.75
C LEU A 81 -18.90 2.22 7.41
N ASP A 82 -19.00 0.94 7.06
CA ASP A 82 -19.94 0.01 7.70
C ASP A 82 -19.51 -0.39 9.13
N ILE A 83 -18.28 -0.08 9.55
CA ILE A 83 -17.76 -0.40 10.89
C ILE A 83 -18.08 0.71 11.91
N ASP A 84 -18.44 1.92 11.47
CA ASP A 84 -18.84 3.05 12.33
C ASP A 84 -20.37 3.13 12.52
N GLY A 85 -21.01 1.96 12.60
CA GLY A 85 -22.47 1.80 12.67
C GLY A 85 -22.94 0.86 13.78
N THR A 86 -22.54 1.06 15.04
CA THR A 86 -23.25 0.53 16.22
C THR A 86 -23.06 1.44 17.43
#